data_AF-A0A3D3F2Q5-F1
#
_entry.id   AF-A0A3D3F2Q5-F1
#
_cell.length_a   1.000
_cell.length_b   1.000
_cell.length_c   1.000
_cell.angle_alpha   90.00
_cell.angle_beta   90.00
_cell.angle_gamma   90.00
#
_symmetry.space_group_name_H-M   'P 1'
#
loop_
_entity.id
_entity.type
_entity.pdbx_description
1 polymer ?
#
loop_
_entity_poly.entity_id
_entity_poly.type
_entity_poly.pdbx_seq_one_letter_code
_entity_poly.pdbx_strand_id
1 'polypeptide(L)'
;MAGALLNLSPRLNLYSSATLGIVTSPVFGTAQFYRLNAGGIYALTPSLTLHGDVDYHSNFGNVPLWNTSLDLGYHPGDYFQLNGGLNYLTTGSNRYNIDQNVLMLHAHTRFMLYENVYMNLFGGLPLSQNRNAALYPLPMFPQTYFGATAEYWFVPTTAIEAGIIWNENPLTKRKSASPVIGIKIDPTRK
;
A
#
# COMPACT_ATOMS: atom_id res chain seq x y z
N MET A 1 9.75 -1.29 -15.68
CA MET A 1 9.15 -0.13 -15.00
C MET A 1 9.99 1.09 -15.35
N ALA A 2 9.36 2.17 -15.82
CA ALA A 2 10.04 3.44 -16.07
C ALA A 2 9.33 4.53 -15.26
N GLY A 3 10.07 5.51 -14.77
CA GLY A 3 9.50 6.61 -14.00
C GLY A 3 10.34 7.87 -14.07
N ALA A 4 9.69 9.00 -13.76
CA ALA A 4 10.29 10.31 -13.68
C ALA A 4 10.07 10.87 -12.28
N LEU A 5 11.10 11.51 -11.72
CA LEU A 5 11.06 12.25 -10.47
C LEU A 5 11.46 13.71 -10.78
N LEU A 6 10.63 14.65 -10.32
CA LEU A 6 10.82 16.07 -10.53
C LEU A 6 10.78 16.79 -9.17
N ASN A 7 11.90 17.37 -8.77
CA ASN A 7 11.99 18.18 -7.56
C ASN A 7 11.68 19.64 -7.94
N LEU A 8 10.43 20.07 -7.73
CA LEU A 8 10.01 21.44 -8.03
C LEU A 8 10.52 22.43 -6.97
N SER A 9 10.69 21.96 -5.73
CA SER A 9 11.29 22.72 -4.64
C SER A 9 11.92 21.76 -3.63
N PRO A 10 12.72 22.24 -2.65
CA PRO A 10 13.25 21.38 -1.58
C PRO A 10 12.18 20.66 -0.75
N ARG A 11 10.93 21.13 -0.82
CA ARG A 11 9.80 20.57 -0.08
C ARG A 11 8.78 19.84 -0.96
N LEU A 12 8.89 19.90 -2.28
CA LEU A 12 7.91 19.33 -3.20
C LEU A 12 8.58 18.48 -4.26
N ASN A 13 8.30 17.18 -4.20
CA ASN A 13 8.75 16.19 -5.17
C ASN A 13 7.54 15.62 -5.88
N LEU A 14 7.52 15.70 -7.21
CA LEU A 14 6.51 15.06 -8.04
C LEU A 14 7.12 13.83 -8.69
N TYR A 15 6.33 12.78 -8.85
CA TYR A 15 6.77 11.58 -9.52
C TYR A 15 5.68 11.00 -10.40
N SER A 16 6.12 10.27 -11.42
CA SER A 16 5.24 9.45 -12.25
C SER A 16 5.96 8.19 -12.66
N SER A 17 5.21 7.12 -12.88
CA SER A 17 5.76 5.87 -13.39
C SER A 17 4.76 5.12 -14.25
N ALA A 18 5.30 4.33 -15.16
CA ALA A 18 4.57 3.41 -15.99
C ALA A 18 5.21 2.01 -15.90
N THR A 19 4.37 1.01 -15.69
CA THR A 19 4.75 -0.39 -15.75
C THR A 19 3.94 -1.06 -16.84
N LEU A 20 4.63 -1.74 -17.75
CA LEU A 20 4.04 -2.64 -18.72
C LEU A 20 4.48 -4.06 -18.34
N GLY A 21 3.58 -5.02 -18.43
CA GLY A 21 3.89 -6.40 -18.12
C GLY A 21 3.02 -7.38 -18.87
N ILE A 22 3.51 -8.61 -18.92
CA ILE A 22 2.80 -9.75 -19.48
C ILE A 22 2.76 -10.79 -18.37
N VAL A 23 1.57 -11.29 -18.05
CA VAL A 23 1.40 -12.42 -17.15
C VAL A 23 0.93 -13.62 -17.96
N THR A 24 1.48 -14.77 -17.67
CA THR A 24 0.94 -16.04 -18.17
C THR A 24 0.32 -16.75 -16.98
N SER A 25 -1.00 -16.89 -17.00
CA SER A 25 -1.75 -17.62 -15.99
C SER A 25 -2.30 -18.93 -16.58
N PRO A 26 -2.29 -20.04 -15.83
CA PRO A 26 -2.96 -21.26 -16.23
C PRO A 26 -4.46 -21.07 -16.52
N VAL A 27 -5.09 -20.06 -15.92
CA VAL A 27 -6.53 -19.79 -16.03
C VAL A 27 -6.87 -18.80 -17.14
N PHE A 28 -5.99 -17.82 -17.40
CA PHE A 28 -6.29 -16.70 -18.31
C PHE A 28 -5.40 -16.67 -19.56
N GLY A 29 -4.49 -17.64 -19.71
CA GLY A 29 -3.49 -17.63 -20.78
C GLY A 29 -2.50 -16.48 -20.62
N THR A 30 -1.97 -16.00 -21.75
CA THR A 30 -1.07 -14.84 -21.78
C THR A 30 -1.88 -13.56 -21.84
N ALA A 31 -1.73 -12.70 -20.84
CA ALA A 31 -2.45 -11.44 -20.72
C ALA A 31 -1.49 -10.28 -20.46
N GLN A 32 -1.74 -9.15 -21.12
CA GLN A 32 -0.93 -7.94 -20.98
C GLN A 32 -1.57 -7.01 -19.96
N PHE A 33 -0.78 -6.42 -19.08
CA PHE A 33 -1.25 -5.38 -18.17
C PHE A 33 -0.37 -4.15 -18.26
N TYR A 34 -0.96 -3.02 -17.90
CA TYR A 34 -0.20 -1.81 -17.66
C TYR A 34 -0.72 -1.12 -16.40
N ARG A 35 0.20 -0.46 -15.71
CA ARG A 35 -0.06 0.32 -14.51
C ARG A 35 0.57 1.69 -14.68
N LEU A 36 -0.19 2.73 -14.39
CA LEU A 36 0.28 4.11 -14.41
C LEU A 36 0.15 4.66 -12.99
N ASN A 37 1.16 5.36 -12.51
CA ASN A 37 1.12 6.02 -11.22
C ASN A 37 1.64 7.45 -11.38
N ALA A 38 1.00 8.41 -10.72
CA ALA A 38 1.49 9.76 -10.61
C ALA A 38 1.14 10.32 -9.24
N GLY A 39 2.06 11.04 -8.61
CA GLY A 39 1.86 11.57 -7.28
C GLY A 39 2.85 12.64 -6.90
N GLY A 40 2.70 13.12 -5.67
CA GLY A 40 3.56 14.14 -5.10
C GLY A 40 3.72 14.01 -3.60
N ILE A 41 4.91 14.32 -3.12
CA ILE A 41 5.27 14.37 -1.72
C ILE A 41 5.60 15.82 -1.37
N TYR A 42 4.93 16.35 -0.35
CA TYR A 42 5.13 17.69 0.17
C TYR A 42 5.54 17.66 1.65
N ALA A 43 6.71 18.21 1.97
CA ALA A 43 7.18 18.37 3.35
C ALA A 43 6.53 19.61 3.99
N LEU A 44 5.51 19.40 4.84
CA LEU A 44 4.87 20.45 5.64
C LEU A 44 5.84 21.00 6.68
N THR A 45 6.56 20.10 7.34
CA THR A 45 7.69 20.38 8.25
C THR A 45 8.79 19.33 8.02
N PRO A 46 9.99 19.46 8.62
CA PRO A 46 11.02 18.42 8.52
C PRO A 46 10.58 17.03 9.02
N SER A 47 9.57 16.98 9.88
CA SER A 47 9.03 15.75 10.47
C SER A 47 7.64 15.39 9.97
N LEU A 48 6.99 16.22 9.16
CA LEU A 48 5.62 15.99 8.68
C LEU A 48 5.55 16.11 7.16
N THR A 49 5.17 15.03 6.51
CA THR A 49 5.02 14.94 5.05
C THR A 49 3.58 14.63 4.68
N LEU A 50 3.09 15.28 3.64
CA LEU A 50 1.86 14.94 2.95
C LEU A 50 2.24 14.23 1.64
N HIS A 51 1.60 13.12 1.35
CA HIS A 51 1.76 12.36 0.12
C HIS A 51 0.39 12.15 -0.50
N GLY A 52 0.25 12.38 -1.79
CA GLY A 52 -0.94 11.99 -2.52
C GLY A 52 -0.57 11.43 -3.87
N ASP A 53 -1.27 10.38 -4.30
CA ASP A 53 -1.06 9.77 -5.60
C ASP A 53 -2.33 9.23 -6.23
N VAL A 54 -2.27 9.06 -7.55
CA VAL A 54 -3.28 8.37 -8.34
C VAL A 54 -2.59 7.26 -9.11
N ASP A 55 -3.24 6.11 -9.09
CA ASP A 55 -2.76 4.90 -9.70
C ASP A 55 -3.86 4.27 -10.54
N TYR A 56 -3.55 3.95 -11.79
CA TYR A 56 -4.42 3.26 -12.71
C TYR A 56 -3.85 1.89 -13.03
N HIS A 57 -4.66 0.85 -12.84
CA HIS A 57 -4.36 -0.50 -13.27
C HIS A 57 -5.32 -0.90 -14.40
N SER A 58 -4.78 -1.31 -15.55
CA SER A 58 -5.62 -1.80 -16.65
C SER A 58 -6.29 -3.14 -16.33
N ASN A 59 -5.75 -3.89 -15.36
CA ASN A 59 -6.21 -5.21 -14.93
C ASN A 59 -6.50 -6.13 -16.13
N PHE A 60 -5.47 -6.31 -16.96
CA PHE A 60 -5.53 -7.10 -18.19
C PHE A 60 -6.52 -6.62 -19.26
N GLY A 61 -6.92 -5.34 -19.19
CA GLY A 61 -7.92 -4.74 -20.07
C GLY A 61 -9.36 -5.17 -19.78
N ASN A 62 -9.59 -5.89 -18.68
CA ASN A 62 -10.88 -6.49 -18.36
C ASN A 62 -11.71 -5.63 -17.41
N VAL A 63 -11.13 -5.29 -16.26
CA VAL A 63 -11.81 -4.50 -15.21
C VAL A 63 -10.82 -3.47 -14.68
N PRO A 64 -10.65 -2.34 -15.39
CA PRO A 64 -9.70 -1.31 -14.97
C PRO A 64 -9.99 -0.82 -13.56
N LEU A 65 -8.95 -0.42 -12.84
CA LEU A 65 -9.04 0.08 -11.48
C LEU A 65 -8.32 1.42 -11.37
N TRP A 66 -8.95 2.35 -10.68
CA TRP A 66 -8.35 3.60 -10.23
C TRP A 66 -8.18 3.56 -8.72
N ASN A 67 -7.01 3.91 -8.22
CA ASN A 67 -6.73 4.05 -6.81
C ASN A 67 -6.18 5.46 -6.56
N THR A 68 -6.80 6.22 -5.69
CA THR A 68 -6.32 7.54 -5.27
C THR A 68 -6.02 7.51 -3.79
N SER A 69 -4.86 8.01 -3.39
CA SER A 69 -4.39 8.03 -2.01
C SER A 69 -4.15 9.45 -1.51
N LEU A 70 -4.30 9.63 -0.21
CA LEU A 70 -3.84 10.80 0.51
C LEU A 70 -3.35 10.36 1.89
N ASP A 71 -2.06 10.55 2.13
CA ASP A 71 -1.32 10.03 3.27
C ASP A 71 -0.57 11.14 3.99
N LEU A 72 -0.57 11.06 5.31
CA LEU A 72 0.25 11.87 6.19
C LEU A 72 1.30 10.98 6.86
N GLY A 73 2.55 11.43 6.82
CA GLY A 73 3.68 10.78 7.47
C GLY A 73 4.31 11.69 8.50
N TYR A 74 4.42 11.22 9.74
CA TYR A 74 5.05 11.93 10.85
C TYR A 74 6.26 11.15 11.37
N HIS A 75 7.43 11.77 11.26
CA HIS A 75 8.76 11.20 11.53
C HIS A 75 9.61 12.23 12.32
N PRO A 76 9.35 12.42 13.62
CA PRO A 76 10.10 13.38 14.45
C PRO A 76 11.55 12.96 14.76
N GLY A 77 11.92 11.72 14.44
CA GLY A 77 13.26 11.16 14.62
C GLY A 77 13.25 9.66 14.34
N ASP A 78 14.31 8.96 14.74
CA ASP A 78 14.47 7.53 14.42
C ASP A 78 13.63 6.59 15.30
N TYR A 79 13.15 7.10 16.43
CA TYR A 79 12.45 6.31 17.45
C TYR A 79 10.97 6.10 17.17
N PHE A 80 10.37 6.96 16.34
CA PHE A 80 8.93 6.96 16.11
C PHE A 80 8.61 7.39 14.69
N GLN A 81 7.74 6.62 14.05
CA GLN A 81 7.18 6.91 12.75
C GLN A 81 5.68 6.59 12.79
N LEU A 82 4.88 7.45 12.20
CA LEU A 82 3.45 7.25 12.02
C LEU A 82 3.07 7.68 10.61
N ASN A 83 2.55 6.74 9.84
CA ASN A 83 1.99 6.97 8.52
C ASN A 83 0.51 6.60 8.58
N GLY A 84 -0.34 7.38 7.95
CA GLY A 84 -1.73 7.02 7.82
C GLY A 84 -2.45 7.91 6.83
N GLY A 85 -3.52 7.37 6.27
CA GLY A 85 -4.18 8.03 5.18
C GLY A 85 -5.44 7.33 4.71
N LEU A 86 -5.95 7.88 3.63
CA LEU A 86 -7.14 7.41 2.94
C LEU A 86 -6.77 6.93 1.57
N ASN A 87 -7.33 5.79 1.16
CA ASN A 87 -7.24 5.32 -0.21
C ASN A 87 -8.63 5.02 -0.75
N TYR A 88 -8.92 5.54 -1.94
CA TYR A 88 -10.15 5.31 -2.67
C TYR A 88 -9.86 4.48 -3.90
N LEU A 89 -10.33 3.23 -3.90
CA LEU A 89 -10.24 2.33 -5.04
C LEU A 89 -11.60 2.23 -5.71
N THR A 90 -11.65 2.36 -7.04
CA THR A 90 -12.87 2.21 -7.83
C THR A 90 -12.61 1.49 -9.15
N THR A 91 -13.60 0.74 -9.62
CA THR A 91 -13.59 0.14 -10.96
C THR A 91 -13.91 1.19 -12.03
N GLY A 92 -13.12 1.21 -13.09
CA GLY A 92 -13.45 1.94 -14.31
C GLY A 92 -14.53 1.24 -15.13
N SER A 93 -14.97 1.88 -16.20
CA SER A 93 -15.90 1.28 -17.17
C SER A 93 -15.35 -0.04 -17.72
N ASN A 94 -16.17 -1.08 -17.70
CA ASN A 94 -15.79 -2.42 -18.09
C ASN A 94 -16.95 -3.19 -18.71
N ARG A 95 -16.62 -4.19 -19.53
CA ARG A 95 -17.59 -5.03 -20.25
C ARG A 95 -18.45 -5.93 -19.36
N TYR A 96 -18.10 -6.08 -18.09
CA TYR A 96 -18.79 -6.93 -17.13
C TYR A 96 -19.80 -6.16 -16.28
N ASN A 97 -19.94 -4.85 -16.50
CA ASN A 97 -20.78 -3.95 -15.72
C ASN A 97 -20.51 -4.03 -14.21
N ILE A 98 -19.26 -4.31 -13.84
CA ILE A 98 -18.82 -4.36 -12.45
C ILE A 98 -18.62 -2.91 -11.98
N ASP A 99 -19.40 -2.50 -10.98
CA ASP A 99 -19.24 -1.21 -10.31
C ASP A 99 -18.94 -1.47 -8.83
N GLN A 100 -17.67 -1.37 -8.47
CA GLN A 100 -17.19 -1.56 -7.11
C GLN A 100 -16.32 -0.36 -6.72
N ASN A 101 -16.53 0.15 -5.51
CA ASN A 101 -15.66 1.14 -4.91
C ASN A 101 -15.45 0.89 -3.42
N VAL A 102 -14.31 1.32 -2.90
CA VAL A 102 -14.01 1.32 -1.47
C VAL A 102 -13.24 2.58 -1.12
N LEU A 103 -13.68 3.25 -0.06
CA LEU A 103 -12.87 4.20 0.67
C LEU A 103 -12.32 3.48 1.90
N MET A 104 -11.01 3.44 2.04
CA MET A 104 -10.33 2.78 3.15
C MET A 104 -9.50 3.78 3.93
N LEU A 105 -9.52 3.63 5.25
CA LEU A 105 -8.62 4.27 6.19
C LEU A 105 -7.54 3.26 6.56
N HIS A 106 -6.29 3.68 6.54
CA HIS A 106 -5.19 2.84 6.98
C HIS A 106 -4.16 3.63 7.78
N ALA A 107 -3.41 2.92 8.61
CA ALA A 107 -2.35 3.48 9.43
C ALA A 107 -1.26 2.44 9.67
N HIS A 108 -0.04 2.94 9.83
CA HIS A 108 1.15 2.19 10.16
C HIS A 108 1.99 3.04 11.12
N THR A 109 2.34 2.49 12.27
CA THR A 109 3.30 3.11 13.19
C THR A 109 4.45 2.17 13.46
N ARG A 110 5.64 2.75 13.58
CA ARG A 110 6.86 2.08 14.00
C ARG A 110 7.41 2.83 15.19
N PHE A 111 7.66 2.15 16.29
CA PHE A 111 8.25 2.76 17.48
C PHE A 111 9.35 1.88 18.06
N MET A 112 10.41 2.51 18.54
CA MET A 112 11.55 1.84 19.15
C MET A 112 11.19 1.47 20.59
N LEU A 113 11.26 0.18 20.91
CA LEU A 113 11.06 -0.34 22.26
C LEU A 113 12.34 -0.29 23.08
N TYR A 114 13.43 -0.67 22.43
CA TYR A 114 14.79 -0.71 22.99
C TYR A 114 15.77 -0.44 21.86
N GLU A 115 17.03 -0.16 22.18
CA GLU A 115 18.07 0.03 21.17
C GLU A 115 18.03 -1.11 20.14
N ASN A 116 17.85 -0.74 18.87
CA ASN A 116 17.74 -1.65 17.73
C ASN A 116 16.53 -2.60 17.70
N VAL A 117 15.59 -2.48 18.64
CA VAL A 117 14.34 -3.24 18.68
C VAL A 117 13.17 -2.31 18.41
N TYR A 118 12.43 -2.59 17.34
CA TYR A 118 11.26 -1.82 16.94
C TYR A 118 10.02 -2.70 16.95
N MET A 119 8.89 -2.06 17.22
CA MET A 119 7.57 -2.65 17.04
C MET A 119 6.85 -1.88 15.95
N ASN A 120 6.31 -2.60 14.98
CA ASN A 120 5.44 -2.05 13.96
C ASN A 120 4.01 -2.50 14.25
N LEU A 121 3.09 -1.54 14.20
CA LEU A 121 1.65 -1.79 14.26
C LEU A 121 1.05 -1.21 13.01
N PHE A 122 0.21 -1.98 12.33
CA PHE A 122 -0.42 -1.52 11.11
C PHE A 122 -1.81 -2.10 10.94
N GLY A 123 -2.62 -1.43 10.15
CA GLY A 123 -3.93 -1.91 9.79
C GLY A 123 -4.66 -0.96 8.89
N GLY A 124 -5.77 -1.43 8.37
CA GLY A 124 -6.70 -0.63 7.60
C GLY A 124 -8.09 -1.23 7.65
N LEU A 125 -9.07 -0.37 7.47
CA LEU A 125 -10.48 -0.75 7.42
C LEU A 125 -11.23 0.05 6.35
N PRO A 126 -12.18 -0.59 5.64
CA PRO A 126 -13.06 0.13 4.73
C PRO A 126 -14.02 1.03 5.52
N LEU A 127 -14.03 2.33 5.21
CA LEU A 127 -15.00 3.29 5.75
C LEU A 127 -16.31 3.26 4.98
N SER A 128 -16.23 3.04 3.66
CA SER A 128 -17.38 2.89 2.78
C SER A 128 -17.03 1.90 1.69
N GLN A 129 -18.00 1.09 1.29
CA GLN A 129 -17.80 0.11 0.24
C GLN A 129 -19.09 -0.14 -0.54
N ASN A 130 -19.06 0.10 -1.84
CA ASN A 130 -20.09 -0.37 -2.74
C ASN A 130 -19.61 -1.65 -3.45
N ARG A 131 -20.45 -2.68 -3.43
CA ARG A 131 -20.22 -3.93 -4.13
C ARG A 131 -21.42 -4.23 -5.01
N ASN A 132 -21.49 -3.66 -6.21
CA ASN A 132 -22.55 -3.98 -7.17
C ASN A 132 -22.39 -5.39 -7.80
N ALA A 133 -21.52 -6.24 -7.24
CA ALA A 133 -21.42 -7.65 -7.59
C ALA A 133 -21.06 -8.47 -6.35
N ALA A 134 -22.07 -8.78 -5.53
CA ALA A 134 -21.92 -9.66 -4.36
C ALA A 134 -21.36 -11.06 -4.73
N LEU A 135 -21.56 -11.50 -5.99
CA LEU A 135 -21.14 -12.81 -6.50
C LEU A 135 -19.75 -12.83 -7.15
N TYR A 136 -19.15 -11.66 -7.43
CA TYR A 136 -17.82 -11.55 -8.06
C TYR A 136 -17.00 -10.41 -7.43
N PRO A 137 -16.66 -10.46 -6.13
CA PRO A 137 -15.73 -9.50 -5.56
C PRO A 137 -14.38 -9.68 -6.23
N LEU A 138 -13.80 -8.58 -6.73
CA LEU A 138 -12.44 -8.63 -7.24
C LEU A 138 -11.51 -9.03 -6.07
N PRO A 139 -10.61 -10.01 -6.24
CA PRO A 139 -9.72 -10.47 -5.17
C PRO A 139 -8.74 -9.38 -4.71
N MET A 140 -8.64 -8.28 -5.47
CA MET A 140 -7.78 -7.12 -5.24
C MET A 140 -8.44 -6.06 -4.35
N PHE A 141 -9.71 -6.25 -3.96
CA PHE A 141 -10.44 -5.23 -3.21
C PHE A 141 -10.01 -5.20 -1.74
N PRO A 142 -9.52 -4.04 -1.23
CA PRO A 142 -9.07 -3.89 0.14
C PRO A 142 -10.11 -4.39 1.15
N GLN A 143 -9.64 -5.14 2.15
CA GLN A 143 -10.44 -5.63 3.26
C GLN A 143 -9.83 -5.14 4.58
N THR A 144 -10.58 -5.33 5.67
CA THR A 144 -10.04 -5.07 6.99
C THR A 144 -8.80 -5.94 7.23
N TYR A 145 -7.70 -5.30 7.62
CA TYR A 145 -6.51 -6.00 8.07
C TYR A 145 -5.91 -5.26 9.26
N PHE A 146 -5.21 -6.00 10.10
CA PHE A 146 -4.36 -5.44 11.14
C PHE A 146 -3.24 -6.42 11.41
N GLY A 147 -2.11 -5.91 11.87
CA GLY A 147 -0.95 -6.73 12.15
C GLY A 147 0.02 -6.03 13.07
N ALA A 148 0.90 -6.84 13.62
CA ALA A 148 1.97 -6.41 14.47
C ALA A 148 3.21 -7.22 14.13
N THR A 149 4.34 -6.53 14.04
CA THR A 149 5.64 -7.16 13.84
C THR A 149 6.67 -6.57 14.80
N ALA A 150 7.61 -7.40 15.19
CA ALA A 150 8.82 -6.99 15.88
C ALA A 150 9.98 -7.02 14.89
N GLU A 151 10.84 -6.01 14.97
CA GLU A 151 11.97 -5.81 14.09
C GLU A 151 13.22 -5.64 14.95
N TYR A 152 14.25 -6.43 14.67
CA TYR A 152 15.52 -6.40 15.40
C TYR A 152 16.70 -6.17 14.45
N TRP A 153 17.44 -5.08 14.69
CA TRP A 153 18.67 -4.73 13.97
C TRP A 153 19.88 -5.27 14.72
N PHE A 154 20.39 -6.40 14.27
CA PHE A 154 21.60 -6.98 14.85
C PHE A 154 22.88 -6.33 14.28
N VAL A 155 22.79 -5.66 13.14
CA VAL A 155 23.82 -4.77 12.56
C VAL A 155 23.15 -3.50 12.02
N PRO A 156 23.87 -2.37 11.89
CA PRO A 156 23.26 -1.10 11.45
C PRO A 156 22.50 -1.21 10.13
N THR A 157 22.93 -2.12 9.25
CA THR A 157 22.39 -2.23 7.89
C THR A 157 21.40 -3.38 7.68
N THR A 158 21.24 -4.28 8.65
CA THR A 158 20.41 -5.48 8.47
C THR A 158 19.52 -5.74 9.69
N ALA A 159 18.25 -6.03 9.43
CA ALA A 159 17.29 -6.45 10.44
C ALA A 159 16.53 -7.71 10.03
N ILE A 160 16.05 -8.42 11.05
CA ILE A 160 15.01 -9.43 10.91
C ILE A 160 13.70 -8.85 11.43
N GLU A 161 12.62 -9.10 10.71
CA GLU A 161 11.26 -8.77 11.12
C GLU A 161 10.42 -10.04 11.20
N ALA A 162 9.65 -10.17 12.26
CA ALA A 162 8.71 -11.27 12.43
C ALA A 162 7.43 -10.81 13.11
N GLY A 163 6.29 -11.39 12.71
CA GLY A 163 5.02 -11.08 13.34
C GLY A 163 3.83 -11.76 12.67
N ILE A 164 2.67 -11.16 12.85
CA ILE A 164 1.39 -11.71 12.41
C ILE A 164 0.57 -10.61 11.76
N ILE A 165 -0.07 -10.94 10.65
CA ILE A 165 -1.14 -10.15 10.04
C ILE A 165 -2.44 -10.95 10.10
N TRP A 166 -3.51 -10.29 10.52
CA TRP A 166 -4.87 -10.78 10.41
C TRP A 166 -5.54 -10.12 9.23
N ASN A 167 -5.94 -10.92 8.24
CA ASN A 167 -6.68 -10.44 7.08
C ASN A 167 -8.12 -10.96 7.15
N GLU A 168 -9.07 -10.11 6.78
CA GLU A 168 -10.46 -10.51 6.61
C GLU A 168 -10.68 -11.07 5.20
N ASN A 169 -11.28 -12.26 5.11
CA ASN A 169 -11.64 -12.85 3.83
C ASN A 169 -12.76 -12.04 3.14
N PRO A 170 -12.61 -11.67 1.85
CA PRO A 170 -13.54 -10.78 1.17
C PRO A 170 -14.95 -11.40 0.98
N LEU A 171 -15.04 -12.73 0.93
CA LEU A 171 -16.27 -13.49 0.69
C LEU A 171 -16.94 -13.92 2.01
N THR A 172 -16.16 -14.49 2.92
CA THR A 172 -16.69 -15.14 4.13
C THR A 172 -16.66 -14.24 5.36
N LYS A 173 -15.97 -13.09 5.29
CA LYS A 173 -15.72 -12.18 6.42
C LYS A 173 -15.00 -12.82 7.61
N ARG A 174 -14.51 -14.05 7.44
CA ARG A 174 -13.69 -14.73 8.45
C ARG A 174 -12.30 -14.11 8.47
N LYS A 175 -11.78 -13.88 9.66
CA LYS A 175 -10.41 -13.42 9.87
C LYS A 175 -9.47 -14.61 9.90
N SER A 176 -8.34 -14.50 9.21
CA SER A 176 -7.27 -15.50 9.21
C SER A 176 -5.96 -14.84 9.59
N ALA A 177 -5.24 -15.44 10.53
CA ALA A 177 -3.88 -15.04 10.88
C ALA A 177 -2.90 -15.63 9.85
N SER A 178 -1.92 -14.84 9.44
CA SER A 178 -0.82 -15.28 8.59
C SER A 178 0.49 -14.77 9.19
N PRO A 179 1.54 -15.62 9.26
CA PRO A 179 2.84 -15.18 9.73
C PRO A 179 3.47 -14.23 8.71
N VAL A 180 4.20 -13.23 9.22
CA VAL A 180 5.05 -12.34 8.42
C VAL A 180 6.48 -12.55 8.90
N ILE A 181 7.39 -12.84 7.98
CA ILE A 181 8.82 -12.94 8.24
C ILE A 181 9.54 -12.22 7.11
N GLY A 182 10.47 -11.34 7.46
CA GLY A 182 11.20 -10.54 6.49
C GLY A 182 12.63 -10.26 6.94
N ILE A 183 13.49 -9.99 5.96
CA ILE A 183 14.82 -9.44 6.16
C ILE A 183 14.80 -8.03 5.58
N LYS A 184 15.22 -7.06 6.38
CA LYS A 184 15.37 -5.66 5.97
C LYS A 184 16.84 -5.35 5.78
N ILE A 185 17.16 -4.70 4.66
CA ILE A 185 18.51 -4.21 4.35
C ILE A 185 18.40 -2.71 4.10
N ASP A 186 19.08 -1.92 4.92
CA ASP A 186 19.20 -0.48 4.74
C ASP A 186 20.69 -0.10 4.69
N PRO A 187 21.26 0.12 3.49
CA PRO A 187 22.67 0.46 3.34
C PRO A 187 22.98 1.89 3.77
N THR A 188 21.98 2.72 4.08
CA THR A 188 22.14 4.13 4.45
C THR A 188 22.10 4.37 5.95
N ARG A 189 21.66 3.37 6.73
CA ARG A 189 21.63 3.42 8.18
C ARG A 189 23.05 3.27 8.75
N LYS A 190 23.51 4.30 9.47
CA LYS A 190 24.84 4.38 10.09
C LYS A 190 24.78 4.02 11.56
#